data_AF-A0A524KY41-F1
#
_entry.id   AF-A0A524KY41-F1
#
_cell.length_a   1.000
_cell.length_b   1.000
_cell.length_c   1.000
_cell.angle_alpha   90.00
_cell.angle_beta   90.00
_cell.angle_gamma   90.00
#
_symmetry.space_group_name_H-M   'P 1'
#
loop_
_entity.id
_entity.type
_entity.pdbx_description
1 polymer ?
#
loop_
_entity_poly.entity_id
_entity_poly.type
_entity_poly.pdbx_seq_one_letter_code
_entity_poly.pdbx_strand_id
1 'polypeptide(L)'
;MRVLLLTGKGGVGKTSLSLATAFQAAAHGHRVFVLSTDSAHSLGDALGRPVGPRPVEIAPGVTAQEVTALAELDRSWSEIQD
;
A
#
# COMPACT_ATOMS: atom_id res chain seq x y z
N MET A 1 -13.37 -9.16 7.69
CA MET A 1 -12.17 -8.42 7.24
C MET A 1 -11.01 -8.78 8.18
N ARG A 2 -9.82 -9.10 7.67
CA ARG A 2 -8.62 -9.39 8.48
C ARG A 2 -7.58 -8.31 8.19
N VAL A 3 -6.87 -7.85 9.21
CA VAL A 3 -5.82 -6.83 9.09
C VAL A 3 -4.51 -7.41 9.58
N LEU A 4 -3.46 -7.30 8.77
CA LEU A 4 -2.10 -7.67 9.12
C LEU A 4 -1.24 -6.40 9.15
N LEU A 5 -0.77 -6.02 10.33
CA LEU A 5 0.10 -4.86 10.51
C LEU A 5 1.56 -5.31 10.57
N LEU A 6 2.35 -4.93 9.58
CA LEU A 6 3.79 -5.20 9.55
C LEU A 6 4.54 -3.94 10.01
N THR A 7 5.14 -4.02 11.20
CA THR A 7 5.91 -2.93 11.82
C THR A 7 7.36 -3.34 12.06
N GLY A 8 8.23 -2.35 12.28
CA GLY A 8 9.67 -2.54 12.45
C GLY A 8 10.45 -1.33 11.93
N LYS A 9 11.77 -1.34 12.16
CA LYS A 9 12.66 -0.25 11.73
C LYS A 9 12.68 -0.08 10.20
N GLY A 10 13.29 1.01 9.71
CA GLY A 10 13.57 1.18 8.27
C GLY A 10 14.47 0.06 7.74
N GLY A 11 14.23 -0.39 6.50
CA GLY A 11 15.09 -1.37 5.83
C GLY A 11 14.98 -2.84 6.29
N VAL A 12 14.13 -3.19 7.26
CA VAL A 12 13.99 -4.59 7.75
C VAL A 12 13.16 -5.50 6.84
N GLY A 13 12.73 -5.03 5.66
CA GLY A 13 11.98 -5.84 4.69
C GLY A 13 10.45 -5.86 4.84
N LYS A 14 9.86 -4.90 5.58
CA LYS A 14 8.39 -4.80 5.79
C LYS A 14 7.61 -4.85 4.48
N THR A 15 8.00 -4.02 3.51
CA THR A 15 7.33 -3.89 2.22
C THR A 15 7.40 -5.18 1.41
N SER A 16 8.58 -5.79 1.34
CA SER A 16 8.79 -7.08 0.67
C SER A 16 7.91 -8.16 1.30
N LEU A 17 7.87 -8.23 2.63
CA LEU A 17 7.06 -9.23 3.32
C LEU A 17 5.55 -8.98 3.16
N SER A 18 5.11 -7.72 3.16
CA SER A 18 3.71 -7.35 2.89
C SER A 18 3.28 -7.82 1.49
N LEU A 19 4.09 -7.55 0.46
CA LEU A 19 3.80 -7.95 -0.91
C LEU A 19 3.81 -9.48 -1.07
N ALA A 20 4.81 -10.16 -0.52
CA ALA A 20 4.88 -11.62 -0.55
C ALA A 20 3.66 -12.26 0.14
N THR A 21 3.25 -11.72 1.29
CA THR A 21 2.05 -12.16 2.02
C THR A 21 0.79 -11.94 1.18
N ALA A 22 0.68 -10.78 0.53
CA ALA A 22 -0.47 -10.43 -0.29
C ALA A 22 -0.62 -11.35 -1.51
N PHE A 23 0.48 -11.59 -2.23
CA PHE A 23 0.46 -12.49 -3.38
C PHE A 23 0.14 -13.93 -2.98
N GLN A 24 0.69 -14.41 -1.86
CA GLN A 24 0.35 -15.74 -1.34
C GLN A 24 -1.12 -15.83 -0.95
N ALA A 25 -1.66 -14.84 -0.24
CA ALA A 25 -3.09 -14.83 0.12
C ALA A 25 -4.00 -14.79 -1.12
N ALA A 26 -3.64 -14.01 -2.14
CA ALA A 26 -4.38 -13.97 -3.40
C ALA A 26 -4.33 -15.28 -4.19
N ALA A 27 -3.18 -15.97 -4.18
CA ALA A 27 -3.06 -17.31 -4.75
C ALA A 27 -3.99 -18.34 -4.07
N HIS A 28 -4.39 -18.09 -2.82
CA HIS A 28 -5.38 -18.91 -2.08
C HIS A 28 -6.82 -18.38 -2.22
N GLY A 29 -7.08 -17.50 -3.19
CA GLY A 29 -8.43 -17.00 -3.51
C GLY A 29 -8.90 -15.83 -2.65
N HIS A 30 -8.02 -15.20 -1.87
CA HIS A 30 -8.38 -14.02 -1.10
C HIS A 30 -8.23 -12.73 -1.92
N ARG A 31 -9.15 -11.79 -1.75
CA ARG A 31 -8.94 -10.41 -2.21
C ARG A 31 -8.09 -9.67 -1.19
N VAL A 32 -7.00 -9.06 -1.63
CA VAL A 32 -6.03 -8.41 -0.76
C VAL A 32 -5.84 -6.94 -1.15
N PHE A 33 -5.76 -6.10 -0.14
CA PHE A 33 -5.43 -4.69 -0.28
C PHE A 33 -4.15 -4.41 0.51
N VAL A 34 -3.12 -3.93 -0.17
CA VAL A 34 -1.83 -3.59 0.41
C VAL A 34 -1.73 -2.08 0.55
N LEU A 35 -1.56 -1.62 1.79
CA LEU A 35 -1.39 -0.22 2.12
C LEU A 35 0.04 0.00 2.64
N SER A 36 0.74 0.98 2.08
CA SER A 36 1.97 1.51 2.67
C SER A 36 1.73 2.93 3.16
N THR A 37 2.21 3.22 4.37
CA THR A 37 2.31 4.57 4.93
C THR A 37 3.77 5.04 5.00
N ASP A 38 4.68 4.31 4.36
CA ASP A 38 6.10 4.68 4.33
C ASP A 38 6.29 5.93 3.48
N SER A 39 7.14 6.85 3.92
CA SER A 39 7.42 8.11 3.24
C SER A 39 8.39 7.95 2.06
N ALA A 40 9.16 6.85 2.04
CA ALA A 40 9.88 6.42 0.84
C ALA A 40 8.92 5.58 0.00
N HIS A 41 8.80 5.83 -1.31
CA HIS A 41 7.92 5.16 -2.30
C HIS A 41 8.13 3.63 -2.42
N SER A 42 7.97 2.93 -1.31
CA SER A 42 8.54 1.63 -1.04
C SER A 42 7.83 0.54 -1.83
N LEU A 43 6.52 0.66 -2.04
CA LEU A 43 5.77 -0.28 -2.88
C LEU A 43 6.15 -0.08 -4.34
N GLY A 44 6.26 1.18 -4.77
CA GLY A 44 6.67 1.49 -6.13
C GLY A 44 8.06 0.92 -6.46
N ASP A 45 9.01 1.15 -5.56
CA ASP A 45 10.38 0.65 -5.65
C ASP A 45 10.42 -0.89 -5.64
N ALA A 46 9.66 -1.53 -4.74
CA ALA A 46 9.63 -2.99 -4.64
C ALA A 46 8.97 -3.68 -5.85
N LEU A 47 8.02 -3.00 -6.51
CA LEU A 47 7.29 -3.53 -7.67
C LEU A 47 7.92 -3.13 -9.01
N GLY A 48 8.88 -2.21 -9.01
CA GLY A 48 9.45 -1.66 -10.25
C GLY A 48 8.43 -0.91 -11.12
N ARG A 49 7.34 -0.41 -10.51
CA ARG A 49 6.29 0.36 -11.20
C ARG A 49 5.67 1.40 -10.26
N PRO A 50 5.13 2.52 -10.77
CA PRO A 50 4.52 3.53 -9.92
C PRO A 50 3.31 3.00 -9.14
N VAL A 51 3.31 3.24 -7.83
CA VAL A 51 2.15 3.10 -6.94
C VAL A 51 2.04 4.42 -6.17
N GLY A 52 0.84 4.97 -6.06
CA GLY A 52 0.63 6.30 -5.49
C GLY A 52 -0.63 6.37 -4.63
N PRO A 53 -1.17 7.58 -4.42
CA PRO A 53 -2.29 7.81 -3.50
C PRO A 53 -3.63 7.24 -3.98
N ARG A 54 -3.71 6.78 -5.22
CA ARG A 54 -4.90 6.11 -5.75
C ARG A 54 -4.67 4.59 -5.79
N PRO A 55 -5.63 3.78 -5.30
CA PRO A 55 -5.57 2.34 -5.41
C PRO A 55 -5.34 1.89 -6.86
N VAL A 56 -4.43 0.94 -7.05
CA VAL A 56 -4.15 0.32 -8.35
C VAL A 56 -4.06 -1.19 -8.20
N GLU A 57 -4.63 -1.94 -9.15
CA GLU A 57 -4.44 -3.39 -9.21
C GLU A 57 -3.02 -3.71 -9.69
N ILE A 58 -2.27 -4.44 -8.86
CA ILE A 58 -0.88 -4.81 -9.13
C ILE A 58 -0.72 -6.26 -9.56
N ALA A 59 -1.71 -7.10 -9.24
CA ALA A 59 -1.85 -8.49 -9.68
C ALA A 59 -3.33 -8.90 -9.51
N PRO A 60 -3.80 -10.00 -10.15
CA PRO A 60 -5.18 -10.47 -9.99
C PRO A 60 -5.56 -10.62 -8.51
N GLY A 61 -6.55 -9.84 -8.08
CA GLY A 61 -7.03 -9.88 -6.69
C GLY A 61 -6.15 -9.18 -5.66
N VAL A 62 -5.11 -8.44 -6.10
CA VAL A 62 -4.23 -7.63 -5.24
C VAL A 62 -4.24 -6.18 -5.68
N THR A 63 -4.79 -5.33 -4.83
CA THR A 63 -4.75 -3.87 -4.98
C THR A 63 -3.69 -3.30 -4.05
N ALA A 64 -2.97 -2.26 -4.48
CA ALA A 64 -1.99 -1.55 -3.67
C ALA A 64 -2.21 -0.03 -3.69
N GLN A 65 -1.85 0.63 -2.59
CA GLN A 65 -1.88 2.09 -2.44
C GLN A 65 -0.73 2.55 -1.53
N GLU A 66 -0.13 3.68 -1.88
CA GLU A 66 0.77 4.43 -1.00
C GLU A 66 0.04 5.67 -0.46
N VAL A 67 -0.12 5.74 0.85
CA VAL A 67 -0.70 6.92 1.51
C VAL A 67 0.43 7.90 1.78
N THR A 68 0.26 9.12 1.31
CA THR A 68 1.19 10.22 1.56
C THR A 68 0.49 11.29 2.39
N ALA A 69 1.14 11.75 3.47
CA ALA A 69 0.55 12.75 4.36
C ALA A 69 0.15 14.03 3.59
N LEU A 70 0.92 14.42 2.58
CA LEU A 70 0.62 15.58 1.75
C LEU A 70 -0.66 15.39 0.93
N ALA A 71 -0.83 14.24 0.27
CA ALA A 71 -2.05 13.97 -0.50
C ALA A 71 -3.30 13.84 0.40
N GLU A 72 -3.14 13.37 1.64
CA GLU A 72 -4.24 13.33 2.60
C GLU A 72 -4.60 14.72 3.12
N LEU A 73 -3.60 15.59 3.37
CA LEU A 73 -3.84 16.99 3.74
C LEU A 73 -4.56 17.76 2.63
N ASP A 74 -4.13 17.61 1.38
CA ASP A 74 -4.78 18.28 0.24
C ASP A 74 -6.25 17.84 0.11
N ARG A 75 -6.53 16.55 0.31
CA ARG A 75 -7.90 16.02 0.29
C ARG A 75 -8.74 16.61 1.42
N SER A 76 -8.27 16.55 2.67
CA SER A 76 -9.01 17.09 3.81
C SER A 76 -9.18 18.61 3.76
N TRP A 77 -8.23 19.34 3.17
CA TRP A 77 -8.35 20.79 3.00
C TRP A 77 -9.45 21.16 2.00
N SER A 78 -9.59 20.38 0.91
CA SER A 78 -10.67 20.59 -0.06
C SER A 78 -12.07 20.40 0.53
N GLU A 79 -12.23 19.50 1.50
CA GLU A 79 -13.51 19.25 2.18
C GLU A 79 -13.93 20.37 3.17
N ILE A 80 -12.99 21.21 3.61
CA ILE A 80 -13.26 22.30 4.57
C ILE A 80 -13.61 23.61 3.84
N GLN A 81 -13.25 23.75 2.56
CA GLN A 81 -13.54 24.95 1.77
C GLN A 81 -14.93 24.97 1.15
N ASP A 82 -15.66 23.85 1.18
CA ASP A 82 -17.09 23.73 0.80
C ASP A 82 -18.01 23.96 2.02
#